data_AF-A0A3G4W8P5-F1
#
_entry.id   AF-A0A3G4W8P5-F1
#
_cell.length_a   1.000
_cell.length_b   1.000
_cell.length_c   1.000
_cell.angle_alpha   90.00
_cell.angle_beta   90.00
_cell.angle_gamma   90.00
#
_symmetry.space_group_name_H-M   'P 1'
#
loop_
_entity.id
_entity.type
_entity.pdbx_description
1 polymer ?
#
loop_
_entity_poly.entity_id
_entity_poly.type
_entity_poly.pdbx_seq_one_letter_code
_entity_poly.pdbx_strand_id
1 'polypeptide(L)' 'MTSYLIVIALIIWALGAIQWKNAGCDLKESIGAVITDGFPESYEECPTTEDP' A
#
# COMPACT_ATOMS: atom_id res chain seq x y z
N MET A 1 -23.32 -5.63 10.54
CA MET A 1 -22.57 -4.36 10.54
C MET A 1 -21.08 -4.57 10.29
N THR A 2 -20.46 -5.61 10.86
CA THR A 2 -19.02 -5.92 10.76
C THR A 2 -18.51 -6.20 9.33
N SER A 3 -19.34 -6.79 8.46
CA SER A 3 -18.93 -7.12 7.09
C SER A 3 -18.60 -5.90 6.22
N TYR A 4 -19.29 -4.78 6.43
CA TYR A 4 -19.05 -3.56 5.66
C TYR A 4 -17.72 -2.90 6.03
N LEU A 5 -17.34 -2.96 7.32
CA LEU A 5 -16.07 -2.41 7.79
C LEU A 5 -14.88 -3.15 7.16
N ILE A 6 -14.99 -4.47 6.99
CA ILE A 6 -13.95 -5.28 6.34
C ILE A 6 -13.82 -4.90 4.86
N VAL A 7 -14.93 -4.74 4.15
CA VAL A 7 -14.91 -4.33 2.74
C VAL A 7 -14.28 -2.94 2.59
N ILE A 8 -14.65 -1.99 3.46
CA ILE A 8 -14.08 -0.63 3.45
C ILE A 8 -12.57 -0.68 3.73
N ALA A 9 -12.13 -1.46 4.71
CA ALA A 9 -10.72 -1.63 5.03
C ALA A 9 -9.92 -2.21 3.84
N LEU A 10 -10.48 -3.20 3.14
CA LEU A 10 -9.86 -3.78 1.94
C LEU A 10 -9.77 -2.78 0.78
N ILE A 11 -10.79 -1.94 0.59
CA ILE A 11 -10.79 -0.89 -0.45
C ILE A 11 -9.71 0.14 -0.15
N ILE A 12 -9.65 0.63 1.09
CA ILE A 12 -8.62 1.58 1.54
C ILE A 12 -7.24 0.97 1.31
N TRP A 13 -7.01 -0.26 1.78
CA TRP A 13 -5.74 -0.95 1.57
C TRP A 13 -5.35 -1.10 0.09
N ALA A 14 -6.31 -1.46 -0.78
CA ALA A 14 -6.07 -1.56 -2.22
C ALA A 14 -5.71 -0.20 -2.85
N LEU A 15 -6.32 0.90 -2.39
CA LEU A 15 -5.97 2.25 -2.84
C LEU A 15 -4.53 2.61 -2.47
N GLY A 16 -4.08 2.25 -1.27
CA GLY A 16 -2.68 2.46 -0.86
C GLY A 16 -1.71 1.70 -1.76
N ALA A 17 -2.01 0.44 -2.08
CA ALA A 17 -1.15 -0.39 -2.91
C ALA A 17 -1.08 0.13 -4.36
N ILE A 18 -2.19 0.67 -4.87
CA ILE A 18 -2.21 1.33 -6.19
C ILE A 18 -1.33 2.59 -6.18
N GLN A 19 -1.37 3.38 -5.09
CA GLN A 19 -0.53 4.57 -5.00
C GLN A 19 0.96 4.20 -4.95
N TRP A 20 1.35 3.18 -4.17
CA TRP A 20 2.73 2.67 -4.17
C TRP A 20 3.16 2.16 -5.54
N LYS A 21 2.28 1.45 -6.24
CA LYS A 21 2.54 1.03 -7.63
C LYS A 21 2.76 2.23 -8.56
N ASN A 22 1.97 3.29 -8.41
CA ASN A 22 2.11 4.51 -9.20
C ASN A 22 3.38 5.32 -8.84
N ALA A 23 3.86 5.20 -7.60
CA ALA A 23 5.14 5.74 -7.15
C ALA A 23 6.35 4.96 -7.68
N GLY A 24 6.14 3.82 -8.34
CA GLY A 24 7.17 3.04 -9.01
C GLY A 24 7.43 1.65 -8.40
N CYS A 25 6.64 1.21 -7.42
CA CYS A 25 6.85 -0.07 -6.74
C CYS A 25 6.40 -1.22 -7.63
N ASP A 26 7.09 -2.36 -7.50
CA ASP A 26 6.54 -3.62 -8.01
C ASP A 26 5.23 -3.96 -7.28
N LEU A 27 4.37 -4.75 -7.93
CA LEU A 27 3.07 -5.15 -7.37
C LEU A 27 3.23 -5.91 -6.05
N LYS A 28 4.30 -6.69 -5.88
CA LYS A 28 4.57 -7.39 -4.62
C LYS A 28 4.94 -6.45 -3.49
N GLU A 29 5.82 -5.49 -3.76
CA GLU A 29 6.27 -4.52 -2.76
C GLU A 29 5.16 -3.55 -2.41
N SER A 30 4.36 -3.10 -3.39
CA SER A 30 3.27 -2.16 -3.14
C SER A 30 2.17 -2.72 -2.22
N ILE A 31 1.96 -4.03 -2.23
CA ILE A 31 1.05 -4.75 -1.33
C ILE A 31 1.59 -4.78 0.12
N GLY A 32 2.90 -4.96 0.27
CA GLY A 32 3.58 -4.96 1.57
C GLY A 32 3.72 -3.56 2.15
N ALA A 33 4.07 -2.57 1.31
CA ALA A 33 4.33 -1.19 1.66
C ALA A 33 3.14 -0.52 2.38
N VAL A 34 1.90 -0.88 2.04
CA VAL A 34 0.71 -0.35 2.75
C VAL A 34 0.65 -0.81 4.21
N ILE A 35 1.18 -1.99 4.50
CA ILE A 35 1.15 -2.59 5.83
C ILE A 35 2.33 -2.08 6.66
N THR A 36 3.50 -1.91 6.04
CA THR A 36 4.74 -1.50 6.70
C THR A 36 4.83 0.02 6.87
N ASP A 37 4.54 0.76 5.81
CA ASP A 37 4.78 2.21 5.71
C ASP A 37 3.47 3.01 5.61
N GLY A 38 2.36 2.36 5.29
CA GLY A 38 1.06 3.01 5.17
C GLY A 38 0.83 3.56 3.77
N PHE A 39 0.19 4.74 3.69
CA PHE A 39 -0.08 5.36 2.40
C PHE A 39 1.11 6.23 1.98
N PRO A 40 1.55 6.14 0.72
CA PRO A 40 2.63 6.97 0.23
C PRO A 40 2.20 8.43 0.20
N GLU A 41 3.08 9.32 0.63
CA GLU A 41 2.95 10.73 0.31
C GLU A 41 3.30 10.95 -1.17
N SER A 42 2.81 12.04 -1.77
CA SER A 42 2.89 12.28 -3.23
C SER A 42 4.31 12.38 -3.81
N TYR A 43 5.35 12.32 -2.97
CA TYR A 43 6.76 12.43 -3.32
C TYR A 43 7.62 11.32 -2.70
N GLU A 44 7.01 10.35 -2.02
CA GLU A 44 7.77 9.23 -1.47
C GLU A 44 8.16 8.26 -2.58
N GLU A 45 9.45 8.00 -2.66
CA GLU A 45 9.98 6.90 -3.43
C GLU A 45 9.57 5.59 -2.76
N CYS A 46 9.42 4.54 -3.57
CA CYS A 46 9.05 3.25 -3.05
C CYS A 46 9.98 2.76 -1.94
N PRO A 47 9.45 2.25 -0.81
CA PRO A 47 10.25 1.74 0.26
C PRO A 47 11.05 0.59 -0.33
N THR A 48 12.33 0.85 -0.55
CA THR A 48 13.27 -0.20 -0.91
C THR A 48 13.33 -1.09 0.31
N THR A 49 12.69 -2.26 0.23
CA THR A 49 12.91 -3.30 1.22
C THR A 49 14.38 -3.67 1.09
N GLU A 50 15.26 -3.04 1.89
CA GLU A 50 16.65 -3.46 2.00
C GLU A 50 16.60 -4.91 2.52
N ASP A 51 16.74 -5.85 1.59
CA ASP A 51 16.95 -7.26 1.85
C ASP A 51 18.22 -7.37 2.74
N PRO A 52 18.12 -7.92 3.98
CA PRO A 52 19.25 -7.98 4.90
C PRO A 52 20.36 -8.94 4.45
#